data_AF-A0A7N2LP14-F1
#
_entry.id   AF-A0A7N2LP14-F1
#
_cell.length_a   1.000
_cell.length_b   1.000
_cell.length_c   1.000
_cell.angle_alpha   90.00
_cell.angle_beta   90.00
_cell.angle_gamma   90.00
#
_symmetry.space_group_name_H-M   'P 1'
#
loop_
_entity.id
_entity.type
_entity.pdbx_description
1 polymer ?
#
loop_
_entity_poly.entity_id
_entity_poly.type
_entity_poly.pdbx_seq_one_letter_code
_entity_poly.pdbx_strand_id
1 'polypeptide(L)'
;MEISLLRIAVSIVSVVVLITWAWRVLNGFWLKPKKLEKCLREQGLNGNSYRLFFGDLKEISKMTIQAKSKPINVFTHDIAPRVLPFIHQVVTNYGVFTTTLVFVI
;
A
#
# COMPACT_ATOMS: atom_id res chain seq x y z
N MET A 1 -9.06 7.99 51.07
CA MET A 1 -10.16 8.36 50.14
C MET A 1 -9.62 9.17 48.95
N GLU A 2 -8.84 10.21 49.21
CA GLU A 2 -8.19 11.07 48.18
C GLU A 2 -7.30 10.27 47.19
N ILE A 3 -6.40 9.41 47.69
CA ILE A 3 -5.45 8.64 46.85
C ILE A 3 -6.17 7.64 45.92
N SER A 4 -7.26 7.03 46.38
CA SER A 4 -8.09 6.13 45.56
C SER A 4 -8.81 6.88 44.43
N LEU A 5 -9.26 8.11 44.68
CA LEU A 5 -9.90 8.94 43.65
C LEU A 5 -8.90 9.38 42.57
N LEU A 6 -7.68 9.77 42.96
CA LEU A 6 -6.62 10.13 42.01
C LEU A 6 -6.24 8.95 41.10
N ARG A 7 -6.16 7.73 41.65
CA ARG A 7 -5.89 6.52 40.85
C ARG A 7 -6.98 6.23 39.83
N ILE A 8 -8.25 6.39 40.22
CA ILE A 8 -9.40 6.21 39.31
C ILE A 8 -9.36 7.27 38.20
N ALA A 9 -9.10 8.53 38.54
CA ALA A 9 -9.00 9.60 37.55
C ALA A 9 -7.88 9.36 36.54
N VAL A 10 -6.69 8.97 36.99
CA VAL A 10 -5.54 8.65 36.10
C VAL A 10 -5.86 7.47 35.18
N SER A 11 -6.55 6.45 35.70
CA SER A 11 -6.99 5.30 34.90
C SER A 11 -7.97 5.71 33.79
N ILE A 12 -8.94 6.57 34.10
CA ILE A 12 -9.90 7.05 33.10
C ILE A 12 -9.18 7.87 32.02
N VAL A 13 -8.29 8.78 32.42
CA VAL A 13 -7.52 9.61 31.48
C VAL A 13 -6.66 8.74 30.56
N SER A 14 -5.98 7.72 31.10
CA SER A 14 -5.15 6.83 30.28
C SER A 14 -5.97 6.05 29.25
N VAL A 15 -7.15 5.55 29.63
CA VAL A 15 -8.07 4.86 28.71
C VAL A 15 -8.56 5.80 27.61
N VAL A 16 -8.95 7.03 27.94
CA VAL A 16 -9.40 8.01 26.95
C VAL A 16 -8.29 8.35 25.94
N VAL A 17 -7.05 8.50 26.43
CA VAL A 17 -5.89 8.73 25.57
C VAL A 17 -5.69 7.56 24.61
N LEU A 18 -5.70 6.32 25.11
CA LEU A 18 -5.54 5.12 24.27
C LEU A 18 -6.62 5.01 23.20
N ILE A 19 -7.88 5.26 23.54
CA ILE A 19 -8.99 5.24 22.58
C ILE A 19 -8.80 6.32 21.51
N THR A 20 -8.39 7.53 21.91
CA THR A 20 -8.16 8.64 20.98
C THR A 20 -7.03 8.32 20.00
N TRP A 21 -5.94 7.72 20.49
CA TRP A 21 -4.82 7.27 19.66
C TRP A 21 -5.24 6.16 18.70
N ALA A 22 -5.94 5.14 19.19
CA ALA A 22 -6.47 4.07 18.35
C ALA A 22 -7.40 4.60 17.25
N TRP A 23 -8.28 5.56 17.59
CA TRP A 23 -9.16 6.21 16.62
C TRP A 23 -8.38 7.01 15.57
N ARG A 24 -7.36 7.79 15.97
CA ARG A 24 -6.50 8.52 15.02
C ARG A 24 -5.77 7.58 14.08
N VAL A 25 -5.21 6.49 14.60
CA VAL A 25 -4.52 5.48 13.79
C VAL A 25 -5.50 4.83 12.83
N LEU A 26 -6.66 4.38 13.27
CA LEU A 26 -7.67 3.78 12.41
C LEU A 26 -8.15 4.77 11.33
N ASN A 27 -8.40 6.01 11.71
CA ASN A 27 -8.85 7.06 10.78
C ASN A 27 -7.77 7.39 9.74
N GLY A 28 -6.52 7.52 10.16
CA GLY A 28 -5.38 7.75 9.28
C GLY A 28 -5.09 6.56 8.37
N PHE A 29 -5.14 5.35 8.93
CA PHE A 29 -4.79 4.12 8.24
C PHE A 29 -5.90 3.62 7.32
N TRP A 30 -7.17 3.87 7.62
CA TRP A 30 -8.31 3.35 6.85
C TRP A 30 -8.99 4.41 5.97
N LEU A 31 -9.20 5.62 6.48
CA LEU A 31 -9.91 6.64 5.68
C LEU A 31 -9.01 7.29 4.63
N LYS A 32 -7.72 7.54 4.94
CA LYS A 32 -6.81 8.14 3.95
C LYS A 32 -6.64 7.28 2.69
N PRO A 33 -6.33 5.97 2.76
CA PRO A 33 -6.16 5.18 1.54
C PRO A 33 -7.46 5.06 0.76
N LYS A 34 -8.61 4.92 1.43
CA LYS A 34 -9.91 4.81 0.76
C LYS A 34 -10.32 6.11 0.04
N LYS A 35 -9.96 7.28 0.60
CA LYS A 35 -10.15 8.57 -0.08
C LYS A 35 -9.23 8.71 -1.29
N LEU A 36 -7.98 8.28 -1.17
CA LEU A 36 -7.01 8.31 -2.27
C LEU A 36 -7.43 7.37 -3.42
N GLU A 37 -7.88 6.15 -3.10
CA GLU A 37 -8.43 5.20 -4.07
C GLU A 37 -9.61 5.79 -4.84
N LYS A 38 -10.52 6.50 -4.14
CA LYS A 38 -11.65 7.16 -4.79
C LYS A 38 -11.20 8.28 -5.73
N CYS A 39 -10.24 9.10 -5.31
CA CYS A 39 -9.69 10.18 -6.13
C CYS A 39 -9.02 9.65 -7.40
N LEU A 40 -8.23 8.58 -7.30
CA LEU A 40 -7.59 7.93 -8.44
C LEU A 40 -8.62 7.34 -9.42
N ARG A 41 -9.68 6.70 -8.90
CA ARG A 41 -10.79 6.21 -9.73
C ARG A 41 -11.52 7.32 -10.47
N GLU A 42 -11.73 8.46 -9.81
CA GLU A 42 -12.33 9.65 -10.44
C GLU A 42 -11.42 10.25 -11.53
N GLN A 43 -10.09 10.09 -11.41
CA GLN A 43 -9.12 10.47 -12.44
C GLN A 43 -9.05 9.48 -13.62
N GLY A 44 -9.88 8.44 -13.65
CA GLY A 44 -9.89 7.42 -14.70
C GLY A 44 -8.85 6.32 -14.51
N LEU A 45 -8.11 6.34 -13.41
CA LEU A 45 -7.15 5.30 -13.06
C LEU A 45 -7.90 4.17 -12.34
N ASN A 46 -8.52 3.30 -13.12
CA ASN A 46 -9.19 2.11 -12.61
C ASN A 46 -8.15 1.02 -12.30
N GLY A 47 -7.37 1.24 -11.23
CA GLY A 47 -6.42 0.27 -10.69
C GLY A 47 -7.11 -0.82 -9.85
N ASN A 48 -6.33 -1.83 -9.43
CA ASN A 48 -6.78 -2.87 -8.52
C ASN A 48 -7.29 -2.26 -7.20
N SER A 49 -8.34 -2.84 -6.59
CA SER A 49 -8.91 -2.28 -5.35
C SER A 49 -7.93 -2.43 -4.18
N TYR A 50 -7.87 -1.40 -3.32
CA TYR A 50 -6.91 -1.32 -2.23
C TYR A 50 -7.07 -2.49 -1.24
N ARG A 51 -6.08 -3.38 -1.21
CA ARG A 51 -5.97 -4.47 -0.24
C ARG A 51 -4.98 -4.09 0.85
N LEU A 52 -5.49 -3.90 2.07
CA LEU A 52 -4.72 -3.45 3.24
C LEU A 52 -3.41 -4.24 3.43
N PHE A 53 -2.33 -3.48 3.63
CA PHE A 53 -0.96 -3.89 4.00
C PHE A 53 -0.10 -4.60 2.94
N PHE A 54 -0.60 -5.57 2.17
CA PHE A 54 0.27 -6.41 1.32
C PHE A 54 -0.33 -6.84 -0.01
N GLY A 55 -1.40 -6.17 -0.47
CA GLY A 55 -2.12 -6.55 -1.70
C GLY A 55 -1.19 -6.75 -2.89
N ASP A 56 -0.74 -5.63 -3.46
CA ASP A 56 0.05 -5.66 -4.68
C ASP A 56 1.51 -6.07 -4.43
N LEU A 57 2.04 -5.86 -3.22
CA LEU A 57 3.41 -6.25 -2.85
C LEU A 57 3.63 -7.76 -2.98
N LYS A 58 2.63 -8.58 -2.63
CA LYS A 58 2.73 -10.04 -2.78
C LYS A 58 2.78 -10.44 -4.26
N GLU A 59 2.02 -9.75 -5.11
CA GLU A 59 1.99 -10.01 -6.54
C GLU A 59 3.30 -9.56 -7.22
N ILE A 60 3.80 -8.38 -6.86
CA ILE A 60 5.11 -7.86 -7.28
C ILE A 60 6.23 -8.82 -6.90
N SER A 61 6.22 -9.33 -5.65
CA SER A 61 7.22 -10.31 -5.19
C SER A 61 7.15 -11.62 -5.99
N LYS A 62 5.94 -12.16 -6.20
CA LYS A 62 5.74 -13.37 -7.00
C LYS A 62 6.24 -13.21 -8.44
N MET A 63 5.89 -12.09 -9.10
CA MET A 63 6.37 -11.78 -10.45
C MET A 63 7.89 -11.64 -10.50
N THR A 64 8.50 -11.03 -9.48
CA THR A 64 9.96 -10.86 -9.38
C THR A 64 10.66 -12.21 -9.25
N ILE A 65 10.13 -13.12 -8.41
CA ILE A 65 10.67 -14.48 -8.25
C ILE A 65 10.55 -15.24 -9.58
N GLN A 66 9.41 -15.13 -10.26
CA GLN A 66 9.19 -15.79 -11.56
C GLN A 66 10.07 -15.23 -12.68
N ALA A 67 10.36 -13.93 -12.67
CA ALA A 67 11.27 -13.31 -13.63
C ALA A 67 12.73 -13.71 -13.38
N LYS A 68 13.12 -13.87 -12.11
CA LYS A 68 14.47 -14.34 -11.74
C LYS A 68 14.69 -15.82 -12.04
N SER A 69 13.66 -16.66 -11.97
CA SER A 69 13.76 -18.11 -12.23
C SER A 69 13.90 -18.46 -13.72
N LYS A 70 13.52 -17.55 -14.63
CA LYS A 70 13.72 -17.74 -16.08
C LYS A 70 15.21 -17.53 -16.44
N PRO A 71 15.81 -18.39 -17.29
CA PRO A 71 17.18 -18.24 -17.72
C PRO A 71 17.37 -16.96 -18.55
N ILE A 72 18.55 -16.34 -18.44
CA ILE A 72 18.90 -15.16 -19.24
C ILE A 72 19.10 -15.61 -20.68
N ASN A 73 18.31 -15.06 -21.59
CA ASN A 73 18.54 -15.28 -23.01
C ASN A 73 19.63 -14.31 -23.48
N VAL A 74 20.88 -14.80 -23.57
CA VAL A 74 22.09 -14.00 -23.86
C VAL A 74 22.06 -13.34 -25.24
N PHE A 75 21.22 -13.86 -26.14
CA PHE A 75 21.05 -13.36 -27.51
C PHE A 75 20.08 -12.19 -27.63
N THR A 76 19.24 -11.96 -26.62
CA THR A 76 18.26 -10.87 -26.60
C THR A 76 18.66 -9.87 -25.51
N HIS A 77 18.97 -8.62 -25.90
CA HIS A 77 19.32 -7.52 -25.00
C HIS A 77 18.16 -7.03 -24.10
N ASP A 78 17.06 -7.78 -24.02
CA ASP A 78 15.87 -7.37 -23.27
C ASP A 78 15.98 -7.76 -21.79
N ILE A 79 16.63 -6.90 -21.02
CA ILE A 79 16.87 -7.05 -19.58
C ILE A 79 15.73 -6.42 -18.75
N ALA A 80 14.96 -5.51 -19.36
CA ALA A 80 13.88 -4.75 -18.72
C ALA A 80 12.82 -5.62 -18.01
N PRO A 81 12.27 -6.70 -18.61
CA PRO A 81 11.25 -7.53 -17.96
C PRO A 81 11.77 -8.33 -16.77
N ARG A 82 13.10 -8.42 -16.59
CA ARG A 82 13.71 -9.14 -15.47
C ARG A 82 13.99 -8.24 -14.26
N VAL A 83 14.33 -6.97 -14.52
CA VAL A 83 14.63 -5.99 -13.47
C VAL A 83 13.34 -5.47 -12.85
N LEU A 84 12.34 -5.15 -13.69
CA LEU A 84 11.05 -4.60 -13.27
C LEU A 84 9.89 -5.33 -13.99
N PRO A 85 9.66 -6.63 -13.70
CA PRO A 85 8.60 -7.42 -14.35
C PRO A 85 7.21 -6.80 -14.16
N PHE A 86 6.96 -6.22 -12.99
CA PHE A 86 5.69 -5.55 -12.68
C PHE A 86 5.43 -4.35 -13.62
N ILE A 87 6.43 -3.49 -13.82
CA ILE A 87 6.29 -2.32 -14.69
C ILE A 87 6.13 -2.75 -16.15
N HIS A 88 6.90 -3.74 -16.60
CA HIS A 88 6.76 -4.27 -17.94
C HIS A 88 5.34 -4.79 -18.19
N GLN A 89 4.76 -5.53 -17.23
CA GLN A 89 3.39 -6.02 -17.31
C GLN A 89 2.35 -4.89 -17.27
N VAL A 90 2.53 -3.88 -16.42
CA VAL A 90 1.63 -2.72 -16.35
C VAL A 90 1.65 -1.92 -17.65
N VAL A 91 2.84 -1.67 -18.22
CA VAL A 91 2.97 -0.99 -19.52
C VAL A 91 2.32 -1.81 -20.63
N THR A 92 2.48 -3.13 -20.61
CA THR A 92 1.88 -4.02 -21.61
C THR A 92 0.35 -4.04 -21.52
N ASN A 93 -0.22 -4.02 -20.30
CA ASN A 93 -1.67 -4.14 -20.10
C ASN A 93 -2.41 -2.79 -20.12
N TYR A 94 -1.79 -1.73 -19.62
CA TYR A 94 -2.44 -0.43 -19.38
C TYR A 94 -1.76 0.75 -20.10
N GLY A 95 -0.68 0.50 -20.85
CA GLY A 95 0.08 1.55 -21.55
C GLY A 95 0.96 2.41 -20.63
N VAL A 96 1.83 3.21 -21.24
CA VAL A 96 2.90 3.99 -20.57
C VAL A 96 2.36 5.05 -19.59
N PHE A 97 1.14 5.54 -19.80
CA PHE A 97 0.55 6.64 -19.02
C PHE A 97 0.23 6.27 -17.56
N THR A 98 0.09 4.98 -17.24
CA THR A 98 -0.28 4.54 -15.88
C THR A 98 0.94 4.43 -14.95
N THR A 99 2.15 4.25 -15.50
CA THR A 99 3.37 3.97 -14.73
C THR A 99 3.88 5.19 -13.93
N THR A 100 3.66 6.41 -14.42
CA THR A 100 4.16 7.63 -13.78
C THR A 100 3.46 7.93 -12.45
N LEU A 101 2.22 7.48 -12.28
CA LEU A 101 1.44 7.74 -11.06
C LEU A 101 1.78 6.80 -9.90
N VAL A 102 2.34 5.61 -10.20
CA VAL A 102 2.77 4.65 -9.17
C VAL A 102 4.02 5.14 -8.41
N PHE A 103 4.78 6.09 -8.96
CA PHE A 103 5.95 6.69 -8.32
C PHE A 103 5.66 7.96 -7.51
N VAL A 104 4.41 8.44 -7.49
CA VAL A 104 4.02 9.72 -6.85
C VAL A 104 3.17 9.51 -5.57
N ILE A 105 2.98 8.26 -5.12
CA ILE A 105 2.29 7.94 -3.87
C ILE A 105 3.22 7.19 -2.92
#